data_AF-A0A2T5G3E2-F1
#
_entry.id   AF-A0A2T5G3E2-F1
#
_cell.length_a   1.000
_cell.length_b   1.000
_cell.length_c   1.000
_cell.angle_alpha   90.00
_cell.angle_beta   90.00
_cell.angle_gamma   90.00
#
_symmetry.space_group_name_H-M   'P 1'
#
loop_
_entity.id
_entity.type
_entity.pdbx_description
1 polymer ?
#
loop_
_entity_poly.entity_id
_entity_poly.type
_entity_poly.pdbx_seq_one_letter_code
_entity_poly.pdbx_strand_id
1 'polypeptide(L)'
;MIAAALAFFRTSPRPALVGLALAAVLICGILWIRHIIAMEAERDRLAMQVREQASIIAILRKDAAAREQAAIERQADTARIEAIKDEVIDEIHKAPDASPSAARLRLNCQRLRRAGRHEADLPAGCRSGGGA
;
A
#
# COMPACT_ATOMS: atom_id res chain seq x y z
N MET A 1 -18.43 72.84 5.02
CA MET A 1 -16.96 72.68 4.99
C MET A 1 -16.43 71.96 3.75
N ILE A 2 -17.17 71.00 3.15
CA ILE A 2 -16.75 70.28 1.93
C ILE A 2 -16.64 71.20 0.71
N ALA A 3 -17.54 72.17 0.55
CA ALA A 3 -17.51 73.11 -0.58
C ALA A 3 -16.29 74.05 -0.60
N ALA A 4 -15.77 74.45 0.58
CA ALA A 4 -14.58 75.29 0.69
C ALA A 4 -13.28 74.52 0.38
N ALA A 5 -13.23 73.23 0.73
CA ALA A 5 -12.10 72.35 0.40
C ALA A 5 -11.97 72.13 -1.12
N LEU A 6 -13.08 72.01 -1.83
CA LEU A 6 -13.10 71.87 -3.30
C LEU A 6 -12.70 73.19 -4.01
N ALA A 7 -13.00 74.35 -3.42
CA ALA A 7 -12.60 75.65 -3.96
C ALA A 7 -11.09 75.92 -3.80
N PHE A 8 -10.48 75.50 -2.68
CA PHE A 8 -9.03 75.60 -2.44
C PHE A 8 -8.22 74.66 -3.34
N PHE A 9 -8.79 73.50 -3.70
CA PHE A 9 -8.20 72.56 -4.66
C PHE A 9 -8.22 73.10 -6.11
N ARG A 10 -9.15 74.02 -6.43
CA ARG A 10 -9.31 74.60 -7.77
C ARG A 10 -8.39 75.79 -8.02
N THR A 11 -7.86 76.44 -6.98
CA THR A 11 -7.04 77.67 -7.09
C THR A 11 -5.54 77.43 -6.97
N SER A 12 -5.07 76.23 -6.62
CA SER A 12 -3.63 75.92 -6.61
C SER A 12 -3.31 74.52 -7.17
N PRO A 13 -2.54 74.41 -8.29
CA PRO A 13 -2.23 73.10 -8.90
C PRO A 13 -1.19 72.29 -8.11
N ARG A 14 -0.40 72.94 -7.24
CA ARG A 14 0.72 72.31 -6.53
C ARG A 14 0.30 71.28 -5.46
N PRO A 15 -0.64 71.55 -4.54
CA PRO A 15 -1.05 70.55 -3.54
C PRO A 15 -1.85 69.38 -4.14
N ALA A 16 -2.58 69.62 -5.24
CA ALA A 16 -3.29 68.57 -5.97
C ALA A 16 -2.32 67.54 -6.58
N LEU A 17 -1.21 68.01 -7.16
CA LEU A 17 -0.17 67.15 -7.71
C LEU A 17 0.57 66.34 -6.63
N VAL A 18 0.82 66.94 -5.46
CA VAL A 18 1.44 66.23 -4.32
C VAL A 18 0.52 65.14 -3.79
N GLY A 19 -0.79 65.40 -3.67
CA GLY A 19 -1.77 64.39 -3.28
C GLY A 19 -1.86 63.23 -4.28
N LEU A 20 -1.83 63.52 -5.58
CA LEU A 20 -1.82 62.50 -6.64
C LEU A 20 -0.54 61.66 -6.61
N ALA A 21 0.62 62.29 -6.39
CA ALA A 21 1.90 61.59 -6.30
C ALA A 21 1.95 60.64 -5.09
N LEU A 22 1.47 61.07 -3.92
CA LEU A 22 1.37 60.21 -2.74
C LEU A 22 0.41 59.04 -2.96
N ALA A 23 -0.74 59.27 -3.61
CA ALA A 23 -1.67 58.21 -3.95
C ALA A 23 -1.03 57.20 -4.93
N ALA A 24 -0.28 57.67 -5.93
CA ALA A 24 0.42 56.82 -6.88
C ALA A 24 1.49 55.96 -6.20
N VAL A 25 2.25 56.52 -5.26
CA VAL A 25 3.26 55.77 -4.48
C VAL A 25 2.60 54.71 -3.61
N LEU A 26 1.48 55.04 -2.95
CA LEU A 26 0.70 54.08 -2.14
C LEU A 26 0.17 52.93 -3.00
N ILE A 27 -0.40 53.23 -4.17
CA ILE A 27 -0.90 52.21 -5.11
C ILE A 27 0.25 51.33 -5.60
N CYS A 28 1.38 51.92 -6.00
CA CYS A 28 2.56 51.16 -6.42
C CYS A 28 3.09 50.26 -5.31
N GLY A 29 3.13 50.75 -4.06
CA GLY A 29 3.53 49.97 -2.89
C GLY A 29 2.61 48.76 -2.65
N ILE A 30 1.29 48.96 -2.72
CA ILE A 30 0.32 47.87 -2.56
C ILE A 30 0.46 46.82 -3.66
N LEU A 31 0.63 47.25 -4.91
CA LEU A 31 0.82 46.34 -6.05
C LEU A 31 2.13 45.55 -5.92
N TRP A 32 3.21 46.20 -5.47
CA TRP A 32 4.49 45.55 -5.23
C TRP A 32 4.40 44.47 -4.14
N ILE A 33 3.75 44.77 -3.01
CA ILE A 33 3.54 43.80 -1.92
C ILE A 33 2.69 42.62 -2.40
N ARG A 34 1.61 42.87 -3.15
CA ARG A 34 0.81 41.78 -3.75
C ARG A 34 1.63 40.90 -4.67
N HIS A 35 2.54 41.48 -5.45
CA HIS A 35 3.37 40.72 -6.37
C HIS A 35 4.34 39.79 -5.63
N ILE A 36 4.97 40.28 -4.56
CA ILE A 36 5.85 39.45 -3.71
C ILE A 36 5.09 38.28 -3.10
N ILE A 37 3.92 38.53 -2.49
CA ILE A 37 3.09 37.49 -1.87
C ILE A 37 2.64 36.44 -2.89
N ALA A 38 2.28 36.86 -4.11
CA ALA A 38 1.87 35.93 -5.16
C ALA A 38 3.00 34.98 -5.57
N MET A 39 4.24 35.47 -5.63
CA MET A 39 5.41 34.66 -5.98
C MET A 39 5.77 33.65 -4.88
N GLU A 40 5.56 34.00 -3.61
CA GLU A 40 5.78 33.08 -2.48
C GLU A 40 4.73 31.97 -2.46
N ALA A 41 3.46 32.29 -2.75
CA ALA A 41 2.39 31.31 -2.77
C ALA A 41 2.60 30.17 -3.80
N GLU A 42 3.24 30.46 -4.93
CA GLU A 42 3.58 29.42 -5.93
C GLU A 42 4.71 28.50 -5.42
N ARG A 43 5.71 29.07 -4.73
CA ARG A 43 6.81 28.29 -4.16
C ARG A 43 6.34 27.35 -3.05
N ASP A 44 5.44 27.82 -2.20
CA ASP A 44 4.86 27.00 -1.12
C ASP A 44 4.03 25.85 -1.68
N ARG A 45 3.28 26.08 -2.76
CA ARG A 45 2.53 25.01 -3.45
C ARG A 45 3.45 23.94 -4.01
N LEU A 46 4.55 24.34 -4.65
CA LEU A 46 5.55 23.39 -5.16
C LEU A 46 6.23 22.61 -4.03
N ALA A 47 6.60 23.28 -2.93
CA ALA A 47 7.19 22.63 -1.77
C ALA A 47 6.26 21.58 -1.14
N MET A 48 4.96 21.88 -1.07
CA MET A 48 3.94 20.94 -0.59
C MET A 48 3.81 19.73 -1.51
N GLN A 49 3.75 19.93 -2.82
CA GLN A 49 3.68 18.83 -3.80
C GLN A 49 4.90 17.92 -3.74
N VAL A 50 6.11 18.49 -3.62
CA VAL A 50 7.35 17.70 -3.51
C VAL A 50 7.35 16.86 -2.23
N ARG A 51 6.88 17.41 -1.10
CA ARG A 51 6.78 16.66 0.17
C ARG A 51 5.80 15.50 0.07
N GLU A 52 4.66 15.71 -0.59
CA GLU A 52 3.66 14.67 -0.82
C GLU A 52 4.19 13.57 -1.74
N GLN A 53 4.85 13.93 -2.84
CA GLN A 53 5.49 12.95 -3.71
C GLN A 53 6.60 12.17 -3.00
N ALA A 54 7.40 12.83 -2.18
CA ALA A 54 8.46 12.18 -1.40
C ALA A 54 7.89 11.13 -0.42
N SER A 55 6.75 11.41 0.22
CA SER A 55 6.11 10.45 1.12
C SER A 55 5.54 9.25 0.35
N ILE A 56 4.91 9.48 -0.81
CA ILE A 56 4.42 8.41 -1.69
C ILE A 56 5.57 7.52 -2.14
N ILE A 57 6.68 8.10 -2.62
CA ILE A 57 7.86 7.34 -3.03
C ILE A 57 8.42 6.52 -1.86
N ALA A 58 8.46 7.09 -0.65
CA ALA A 58 8.93 6.36 0.53
C ALA A 58 8.03 5.17 0.87
N ILE A 59 6.71 5.31 0.73
CA ILE A 59 5.75 4.20 0.94
C ILE A 59 5.95 3.13 -0.12
N LEU A 60 6.02 3.51 -1.40
CA LEU A 60 6.22 2.57 -2.50
C LEU A 60 7.54 1.78 -2.36
N ARG A 61 8.61 2.45 -1.91
CA ARG A 61 9.89 1.77 -1.64
C ARG A 61 9.78 0.73 -0.53
N LYS A 62 9.08 1.05 0.56
CA LYS A 62 8.87 0.11 1.67
C LYS A 62 8.01 -1.09 1.23
N ASP A 63 6.94 -0.84 0.48
CA ASP A 63 6.08 -1.90 -0.05
C ASP A 63 6.84 -2.80 -1.03
N ALA A 64 7.65 -2.21 -1.92
CA ALA A 64 8.51 -2.98 -2.84
C ALA A 64 9.50 -3.88 -2.07
N ALA A 65 10.19 -3.33 -1.07
CA ALA A 65 11.13 -4.11 -0.24
C ALA A 65 10.43 -5.24 0.52
N ALA A 66 9.25 -4.98 1.09
CA ALA A 66 8.47 -5.99 1.78
C ALA A 66 8.02 -7.13 0.83
N ARG A 67 7.62 -6.78 -0.40
CA ARG A 67 7.24 -7.77 -1.43
C ARG A 67 8.42 -8.61 -1.89
N GLU A 68 9.59 -7.99 -2.07
CA GLU A 68 10.82 -8.70 -2.43
C GLU A 68 11.21 -9.70 -1.34
N GLN A 69 11.17 -9.27 -0.07
CA GLN A 69 11.47 -10.16 1.05
C GLN A 69 10.45 -11.30 1.18
N ALA A 70 9.16 -11.02 1.03
CA ALA A 70 8.13 -12.05 1.01
C ALA A 70 8.31 -13.05 -0.16
N ALA A 71 8.83 -12.61 -1.31
CA ALA A 71 9.13 -13.50 -2.42
C ALA A 71 10.31 -14.44 -2.11
N ILE A 72 11.37 -13.92 -1.48
CA ILE A 72 12.51 -14.72 -1.02
C ILE A 72 12.06 -15.75 0.03
N GLU A 73 11.26 -15.33 1.01
CA GLU A 73 10.73 -16.22 2.04
C GLU A 73 9.86 -17.33 1.44
N ARG A 74 8.96 -17.00 0.50
CA ARG A 74 8.15 -18.02 -0.20
C ARG A 74 9.00 -19.01 -0.98
N GLN A 75 10.07 -18.54 -1.63
CA GLN A 75 10.99 -19.41 -2.35
C GLN A 75 11.71 -20.36 -1.39
N ALA A 76 12.18 -19.86 -0.25
CA ALA A 76 12.81 -20.67 0.79
C ALA A 76 11.84 -21.68 1.40
N ASP A 77 10.60 -21.28 1.69
CA ASP A 77 9.56 -22.16 2.20
C ASP A 77 9.22 -23.28 1.20
N THR A 78 9.14 -22.95 -0.09
CA THR A 78 8.86 -23.93 -1.15
C THR A 78 9.98 -24.98 -1.20
N ALA A 79 11.24 -24.54 -1.20
CA ALA A 79 12.40 -25.44 -1.19
C ALA A 79 12.43 -26.33 0.06
N ARG A 80 12.07 -25.78 1.23
CA ARG A 80 12.00 -26.55 2.49
C ARG A 80 10.89 -27.60 2.45
N ILE A 81 9.72 -27.25 1.90
CA ILE A 81 8.61 -28.20 1.74
C ILE A 81 9.00 -29.32 0.78
N GLU A 82 9.68 -29.00 -0.31
CA GLU A 82 10.19 -30.02 -1.26
C GLU A 82 11.19 -30.96 -0.59
N ALA A 83 12.16 -30.43 0.15
CA ALA A 83 13.12 -31.24 0.89
C ALA A 83 12.43 -32.18 1.91
N ILE A 84 11.43 -31.68 2.65
CA ILE A 84 10.66 -32.50 3.60
C ILE A 84 9.85 -33.57 2.87
N LYS A 85 9.25 -33.26 1.71
CA LYS A 85 8.52 -34.24 0.91
C LYS A 85 9.45 -35.37 0.47
N ASP A 86 10.63 -35.03 -0.02
CA ASP A 86 11.61 -36.00 -0.48
C ASP A 86 12.11 -36.87 0.67
N GLU A 87 12.39 -36.27 1.84
CA GLU A 87 12.76 -37.00 3.06
C GLU A 87 11.66 -37.97 3.49
N VAL A 88 10.40 -37.53 3.51
CA VAL A 88 9.25 -38.38 3.86
C VAL A 88 9.07 -39.52 2.85
N ILE A 89 9.23 -39.25 1.56
CA ILE A 89 9.12 -40.27 0.51
C ILE A 89 10.24 -41.30 0.65
N ASP A 90 11.48 -40.86 0.88
CA ASP A 90 12.62 -41.74 1.09
C ASP A 90 12.45 -42.59 2.36
N GLU A 91 11.97 -42.01 3.46
CA GLU A 91 11.62 -42.73 4.68
C GLU A 91 10.54 -43.78 4.43
N ILE A 92 9.52 -43.47 3.63
CA ILE A 92 8.47 -44.43 3.23
C ILE A 92 9.06 -45.57 2.40
N HIS A 93 9.99 -45.30 1.48
CA HIS A 93 10.64 -46.32 0.66
C HIS A 93 11.61 -47.20 1.45
N LYS A 94 12.25 -46.65 2.49
CA LYS A 94 13.16 -47.37 3.39
C LYS A 94 12.42 -48.16 4.47
N ALA A 95 11.19 -47.78 4.78
CA ALA A 95 10.37 -48.52 5.74
C ALA A 95 10.17 -49.96 5.21
N PRO A 96 10.40 -50.99 6.04
CA PRO A 96 9.99 -52.34 5.67
C PRO A 96 8.48 -52.34 5.38
N ASP A 97 8.02 -53.24 4.51
CA ASP A 97 6.60 -53.48 4.21
C ASP A 97 5.84 -53.96 5.47
N ALA A 98 5.69 -53.06 6.45
CA ALA A 98 4.97 -53.28 7.67
C ALA A 98 3.50 -52.98 7.37
N SER A 99 2.67 -54.02 7.49
CA SER A 99 1.24 -53.85 7.36
C SER A 99 0.75 -52.76 8.33
N PRO A 100 -0.14 -51.84 7.88
CA PRO A 100 -0.64 -50.79 8.74
C PRO A 100 -1.32 -51.41 9.97
N SER A 101 -1.07 -50.84 11.15
CA SER A 101 -1.67 -51.33 12.39
C SER A 101 -3.20 -51.43 12.27
N ALA A 102 -3.80 -52.44 12.92
CA ALA A 102 -5.23 -52.71 12.81
C ALA A 102 -6.12 -51.48 13.12
N ALA A 103 -5.68 -50.61 14.03
CA ALA A 103 -6.34 -49.34 14.33
C ALA A 103 -6.30 -48.35 13.15
N ARG A 104 -5.13 -48.18 12.50
CA ARG A 104 -5.00 -47.33 11.30
C ARG A 104 -5.80 -47.90 10.13
N LEU A 105 -5.77 -49.22 9.94
CA LEU A 105 -6.54 -49.89 8.90
C LEU A 105 -8.04 -49.61 9.06
N ARG A 106 -8.62 -49.84 10.25
CA ARG A 106 -10.05 -49.58 10.53
C ARG A 106 -10.43 -48.12 10.27
N LEU A 107 -9.58 -47.18 10.68
CA LEU A 107 -9.84 -45.75 10.51
C LEU A 107 -9.79 -45.35 9.02
N ASN A 108 -8.84 -45.88 8.25
CA ASN A 108 -8.75 -45.67 6.80
C ASN A 108 -9.92 -46.31 6.04
N CYS A 109 -10.33 -47.54 6.41
CA CYS A 109 -11.51 -48.17 5.84
C CYS A 109 -12.78 -47.34 6.10
N GLN A 110 -12.93 -46.77 7.31
CA GLN A 110 -14.05 -45.91 7.64
C GLN A 110 -14.05 -44.61 6.82
N ARG A 111 -12.88 -44.01 6.58
CA ARG A 111 -12.74 -42.83 5.70
C ARG A 111 -13.14 -43.15 4.26
N LEU A 112 -12.71 -44.30 3.72
CA LEU A 112 -13.08 -44.73 2.36
C LEU A 112 -14.59 -44.92 2.21
N ARG A 113 -15.26 -45.52 3.20
CA ARG A 113 -16.72 -45.66 3.21
C ARG A 113 -17.44 -44.31 3.29
N ARG A 114 -16.94 -43.38 4.11
CA ARG A 114 -17.47 -42.00 4.19
C ARG A 114 -17.29 -41.20 2.90
N ALA A 115 -16.23 -41.48 2.14
CA ALA A 115 -16.00 -40.89 0.82
C ALA A 115 -16.89 -41.49 -0.28
N GLY A 116 -17.80 -42.41 0.05
CA GLY A 116 -18.74 -42.99 -0.91
C GLY A 116 -18.18 -44.11 -1.79
N ARG A 117 -17.00 -44.66 -1.47
CA ARG A 117 -16.50 -45.86 -2.17
C ARG A 117 -17.44 -47.04 -1.95
N HIS A 118 -17.84 -47.71 -3.04
CA HIS A 118 -18.66 -48.92 -2.99
C HIS A 118 -17.85 -50.12 -2.48
N GLU A 119 -18.51 -51.06 -1.79
CA GLU A 119 -17.87 -52.20 -1.15
C GLU A 119 -17.00 -53.06 -2.07
N ALA A 120 -17.35 -53.15 -3.36
CA ALA A 120 -16.56 -53.84 -4.37
C ALA A 120 -15.19 -53.17 -4.63
N ASP A 121 -15.13 -51.85 -4.48
CA ASP A 121 -13.95 -51.02 -4.74
C ASP A 121 -13.07 -50.83 -3.50
N LEU A 122 -13.49 -51.36 -2.34
CA LEU A 122 -12.67 -51.32 -1.13
C LEU A 122 -11.58 -52.40 -1.16
N PRO A 123 -10.38 -52.11 -0.61
CA PRO A 123 -9.32 -53.10 -0.44
C PRO A 123 -9.81 -54.32 0.35
N ALA A 124 -9.24 -55.50 0.11
CA ALA A 124 -9.69 -56.76 0.72
C ALA A 124 -9.85 -56.69 2.25
N GLY A 125 -8.87 -56.11 2.96
CA GLY A 125 -8.91 -55.93 4.42
C GLY A 125 -9.94 -54.91 4.94
N CYS A 126 -10.64 -54.19 4.05
CA CYS A 126 -11.70 -53.23 4.39
C CYS A 126 -13.10 -53.69 4.00
N ARG A 127 -13.24 -54.81 3.27
CA ARG A 127 -14.53 -55.38 2.85
C ARG A 127 -15.19 -56.12 4.02
N SER A 128 -16.53 -56.16 4.06
CA SER A 128 -17.31 -56.78 5.15
C SER A 128 -17.16 -58.31 5.30
N GLY A 129 -16.28 -58.95 4.52
CA GLY A 129 -15.93 -60.38 4.64
C GLY A 129 -14.42 -60.68 4.60
N GLY A 130 -13.55 -59.67 4.75
CA GLY A 130 -12.09 -59.81 4.58
C GLY A 130 -11.28 -60.07 5.86
N GLY A 131 -11.91 -60.58 6.92
CA GLY A 131 -11.22 -60.93 8.16
C GLY A 131 -10.94 -62.43 8.22
N ALA A 132 -9.73 -62.83 7.83
CA ALA A 132 -9.07 -64.06 8.25
C ALA A 132 -7.60 -63.73 8.54
#